data_AF-A0A4V3HU97-F1
#
_entry.id   AF-A0A4V3HU97-F1
#
_cell.length_a   1.000
_cell.length_b   1.000
_cell.length_c   1.000
_cell.angle_alpha   90.00
_cell.angle_beta   90.00
_cell.angle_gamma   90.00
#
_symmetry.space_group_name_H-M   'P 1'
#
loop_
_entity.id
_entity.type
_entity.pdbx_description
1 polymer ?
#
loop_
_entity_poly.entity_id
_entity_poly.type
_entity_poly.pdbx_seq_one_letter_code
_entity_poly.pdbx_strand_id
1 'polypeptide(L)'
;MIVALLMLAAAILTAPGTLRARAATPRGRRPTPRDRDIPEKGLLGMAFSLDMLSVCLRSGMPVATAALVVASSAPLELARILNRAGEMLALGAPASAAWTDTGTPDDPGYEQRQALTRLARRSADSGAMMADGIASLAVQCRRDALDSAVATAERAGVLIGAPLGLCFYRHSFA
;
A
#
# COMPACT_ATOMS: atom_id res chain seq x y z
N MET A 1 43.43 18.54 1.58
CA MET A 1 42.07 18.84 2.10
C MET A 1 41.29 19.79 1.20
N ILE A 2 41.83 20.96 0.85
CA ILE A 2 41.12 21.98 0.05
C ILE A 2 40.70 21.46 -1.34
N VAL A 3 41.54 20.65 -1.99
CA VAL A 3 41.23 20.06 -3.30
C VAL A 3 40.05 19.07 -3.25
N ALA A 4 39.89 18.32 -2.15
CA ALA A 4 38.77 17.41 -1.97
C ALA A 4 37.44 18.17 -1.73
N LEU A 5 37.49 19.29 -1.00
CA LEU A 5 36.35 20.19 -0.80
C LEU A 5 35.93 20.88 -2.11
N LEU A 6 36.89 21.29 -2.94
CA LEU A 6 36.61 21.89 -4.25
C LEU A 6 35.98 20.89 -5.22
N MET A 7 36.41 19.62 -5.23
CA MET A 7 35.80 18.56 -6.03
C MET A 7 34.37 18.23 -5.57
N LEU A 8 34.12 18.20 -4.25
CA LEU A 8 32.78 18.00 -3.71
C LEU A 8 31.85 19.18 -4.05
N ALA A 9 32.33 20.42 -3.93
CA ALA A 9 31.57 21.62 -4.29
C ALA A 9 31.25 21.69 -5.79
N ALA A 10 32.21 21.33 -6.64
CA ALA A 10 31.98 21.25 -8.09
C ALA A 10 30.96 20.16 -8.46
N ALA A 11 31.02 18.98 -7.83
CA ALA A 11 30.07 17.90 -8.05
C ALA A 11 28.61 18.28 -7.68
N ILE A 12 28.44 19.10 -6.64
CA ILE A 12 27.12 19.60 -6.22
C ILE A 12 26.58 20.64 -7.22
N LEU A 13 27.45 21.45 -7.83
CA LEU A 13 27.04 22.51 -8.77
C LEU A 13 26.83 22.00 -10.20
N THR A 14 27.45 20.88 -10.58
CA THR A 14 27.30 20.25 -11.90
C THR A 14 26.22 19.17 -11.96
N ALA A 15 25.29 19.12 -11.00
CA ALA A 15 24.05 18.35 -11.10
C ALA A 15 22.87 19.24 -11.56
N PRO A 16 22.86 19.80 -12.80
CA PRO A 16 21.68 20.48 -13.29
C PRO A 16 20.64 19.42 -13.65
N GLY A 17 19.50 19.42 -12.95
CA GLY A 17 18.23 18.97 -13.56
C GLY A 17 17.45 17.84 -12.88
N THR A 18 18.01 17.05 -11.95
CA THR A 18 17.23 15.95 -11.34
C THR A 18 16.25 16.42 -10.26
N LEU A 19 16.46 17.61 -9.67
CA LEU A 19 15.57 18.19 -8.67
C LEU A 19 14.43 19.04 -9.25
N ARG A 20 14.55 19.57 -10.48
CA ARG A 20 13.45 20.30 -11.14
C ARG A 20 12.42 19.37 -11.81
N ALA A 21 12.75 18.09 -11.99
CA ALA A 21 11.81 17.09 -12.50
C ALA A 21 10.71 16.69 -11.48
N ARG A 22 10.88 17.01 -10.18
CA ARG A 22 9.86 16.74 -9.14
C ARG A 22 8.76 17.79 -9.02
N ALA A 23 8.86 18.92 -9.74
CA ALA A 23 7.79 19.92 -9.82
C ALA A 23 6.88 19.74 -11.05
N ALA A 24 7.23 18.83 -11.98
CA ALA A 24 6.30 18.37 -13.00
C ALA A 24 5.42 17.28 -12.37
N THR A 25 4.32 17.69 -11.74
CA THR A 25 3.17 16.81 -11.56
C THR A 25 2.94 16.09 -12.89
N PRO A 26 2.95 14.74 -12.96
CA PRO A 26 2.49 14.06 -14.15
C PRO A 26 0.97 14.28 -14.21
N ARG A 27 0.57 15.42 -14.75
CA ARG A 27 -0.81 15.66 -15.17
C ARG A 27 -1.11 14.64 -16.25
N GLY A 28 -1.87 13.61 -15.87
CA GLY A 28 -2.52 12.68 -16.78
C GLY A 28 -1.56 11.73 -17.50
N ARG A 29 -0.89 10.84 -16.76
CA ARG A 29 -0.86 9.46 -17.27
C ARG A 29 -2.27 8.92 -17.03
N ARG A 30 -3.08 9.04 -18.09
CA ARG A 30 -4.37 8.36 -18.16
C ARG A 30 -4.05 6.89 -17.89
N PRO A 31 -4.46 6.30 -16.75
CA PRO A 31 -4.21 4.89 -16.52
C PRO A 31 -4.84 4.16 -17.69
N THR A 32 -4.02 3.48 -18.48
CA THR A 32 -4.54 2.58 -19.51
C THR A 32 -5.49 1.62 -18.81
N PRO A 33 -6.66 1.28 -19.38
CA PRO A 33 -7.64 0.39 -18.75
C PRO A 33 -7.07 -0.96 -18.29
N ARG A 34 -5.88 -1.32 -18.79
CA ARG A 34 -5.14 -2.54 -18.50
C ARG A 34 -4.22 -2.48 -17.27
N ASP A 35 -3.84 -1.30 -16.79
CA ASP A 35 -3.02 -1.12 -15.56
C ASP A 35 -3.89 -0.87 -14.33
N ARG A 36 -5.22 -0.97 -14.49
CA ARG A 36 -6.15 -0.50 -13.47
C ARG A 36 -6.25 -1.46 -12.28
N ASP A 37 -6.19 -2.78 -12.45
CA ASP A 37 -6.63 -3.67 -11.38
C ASP A 37 -5.86 -5.00 -11.38
N ILE A 38 -4.59 -4.99 -10.96
CA ILE A 38 -4.04 -6.20 -10.34
C ILE A 38 -4.30 -6.03 -8.84
N PRO A 39 -5.25 -6.79 -8.24
CA PRO A 39 -5.53 -6.70 -6.81
C PRO A 39 -4.26 -6.77 -5.95
N GLU A 40 -3.28 -7.57 -6.38
CA GLU A 40 -1.94 -7.71 -5.80
C GLU A 40 -1.22 -6.38 -5.63
N LYS A 41 -1.18 -5.53 -6.67
CA LYS A 41 -0.47 -4.25 -6.66
C LYS A 41 -1.10 -3.29 -5.65
N GLY A 42 -2.43 -3.33 -5.52
CA GLY A 42 -3.17 -2.58 -4.49
C GLY A 42 -2.83 -3.05 -3.08
N LEU A 43 -2.83 -4.36 -2.85
CA LEU A 43 -2.53 -4.97 -1.54
C LEU A 43 -1.07 -4.75 -1.11
N LEU A 44 -0.11 -4.82 -2.04
CA LEU A 44 1.30 -4.52 -1.74
C LEU A 44 1.51 -3.04 -1.40
N GLY A 45 0.83 -2.11 -2.09
CA GLY A 45 0.85 -0.69 -1.75
C GLY A 45 0.24 -0.40 -0.37
N MET A 46 -0.83 -1.12 -0.01
CA MET A 46 -1.42 -1.07 1.33
C MET A 46 -0.45 -1.61 2.39
N ALA A 47 0.17 -2.77 2.15
CA ALA A 47 1.14 -3.37 3.06
C ALA A 47 2.30 -2.41 3.36
N PHE A 48 2.86 -1.78 2.33
CA PHE A 48 3.94 -0.78 2.48
C PHE A 48 3.50 0.41 3.34
N SER A 49 2.28 0.92 3.12
CA SER A 49 1.74 2.05 3.88
C SER A 49 1.53 1.68 5.35
N LEU A 50 1.03 0.47 5.62
CA LEU A 50 0.88 -0.06 6.97
C LEU A 50 2.22 -0.24 7.67
N ASP A 51 3.26 -0.73 6.98
CA ASP A 51 4.61 -0.81 7.55
C ASP A 51 5.14 0.59 7.91
N MET A 52 4.99 1.60 7.04
CA MET A 52 5.39 2.98 7.36
C MET A 52 4.65 3.50 8.60
N LEU A 53 3.34 3.25 8.69
CA LEU A 53 2.54 3.65 9.84
C LEU A 53 3.02 2.94 11.11
N SER A 54 3.28 1.64 11.06
CA SER A 54 3.85 0.88 12.18
C SER A 54 5.20 1.46 12.63
N VAL A 55 6.10 1.77 11.70
CA VAL A 55 7.40 2.37 11.99
C VAL A 55 7.25 3.75 12.66
N CYS A 56 6.39 4.62 12.13
CA CYS A 56 6.12 5.94 12.73
C CYS A 56 5.56 5.81 14.16
N LEU A 57 4.64 4.87 14.39
CA LEU A 57 4.07 4.65 15.73
C LEU A 57 5.13 4.09 16.70
N ARG A 58 5.98 3.15 16.26
CA ARG A 58 7.08 2.60 17.08
C ARG A 58 8.15 3.64 17.39
N SER A 59 8.31 4.66 16.56
CA SER A 59 9.19 5.79 16.86
C SER A 59 8.59 6.79 17.86
N GLY A 60 7.40 6.50 18.42
CA GLY A 60 6.71 7.37 19.37
C GLY A 60 5.95 8.54 18.73
N MET A 61 5.76 8.53 17.40
CA MET A 61 4.98 9.57 16.74
C MET A 61 3.51 9.48 17.17
N PRO A 62 2.83 10.62 17.45
CA PRO A 62 1.40 10.62 17.72
C PRO A 62 0.60 10.03 16.55
N VAL A 63 -0.44 9.25 16.88
CA VAL A 63 -1.26 8.52 15.89
C VAL A 63 -1.83 9.44 14.82
N ALA A 64 -2.34 10.62 15.21
CA ALA A 64 -2.88 11.61 14.29
C ALA A 64 -1.84 12.05 13.25
N THR A 65 -0.65 12.44 13.70
CA THR A 65 0.45 12.88 12.83
C THR A 65 0.95 11.76 11.94
N ALA A 66 1.13 10.55 12.49
CA ALA A 66 1.59 9.39 11.73
C ALA A 66 0.61 9.03 10.60
N ALA A 67 -0.70 9.07 10.87
CA ALA A 67 -1.73 8.82 9.86
C ALA A 67 -1.66 9.84 8.71
N LEU A 68 -1.57 11.14 9.02
CA LEU A 68 -1.47 12.21 8.01
C LEU A 68 -0.20 12.09 7.14
N VAL A 69 0.94 11.78 7.76
CA VAL A 69 2.21 11.59 7.03
C VAL A 69 2.10 10.44 6.04
N VAL A 70 1.63 9.28 6.51
CA VAL A 70 1.53 8.07 5.68
C VAL A 70 0.46 8.20 4.59
N ALA A 71 -0.62 8.96 4.86
CA ALA A 71 -1.68 9.18 3.89
C ALA A 71 -1.17 9.78 2.57
N SER A 72 -0.10 10.58 2.59
CA SER A 72 0.50 11.19 1.40
C SER A 72 1.09 10.18 0.41
N SER A 73 1.49 9.01 0.89
CA SER A 73 2.08 7.91 0.11
C SER A 73 1.16 6.71 -0.06
N ALA A 74 0.00 6.71 0.59
CA ALA A 74 -0.91 5.59 0.62
C ALA A 74 -1.74 5.46 -0.66
N PRO A 75 -2.17 4.24 -1.04
CA PRO A 75 -3.20 4.06 -2.07
C PRO A 75 -4.46 4.86 -1.76
N LEU A 76 -5.15 5.36 -2.79
CA LEU A 76 -6.23 6.35 -2.69
C LEU A 76 -7.24 6.05 -1.57
N GLU A 77 -7.75 4.83 -1.53
CA GLU A 77 -8.76 4.42 -0.54
C GLU A 77 -8.22 4.45 0.90
N LEU A 78 -7.00 3.96 1.10
CA LEU A 78 -6.36 4.00 2.41
C LEU A 78 -6.01 5.43 2.81
N ALA A 79 -5.53 6.24 1.86
CA ALA A 79 -5.21 7.65 2.09
C ALA A 79 -6.43 8.44 2.57
N ARG A 80 -7.63 8.17 2.04
CA ARG A 80 -8.88 8.81 2.50
C ARG A 80 -9.17 8.50 3.97
N ILE A 81 -9.04 7.23 4.36
CA ILE A 81 -9.25 6.81 5.76
C ILE A 81 -8.21 7.45 6.67
N LEU A 82 -6.92 7.41 6.30
CA LEU A 82 -5.83 7.92 7.12
C LEU A 82 -5.89 9.45 7.28
N ASN A 83 -6.20 10.19 6.20
CA ASN A 83 -6.37 11.64 6.28
C ASN A 83 -7.51 12.01 7.23
N ARG A 84 -8.69 11.42 7.01
CA ARG A 84 -9.85 11.68 7.85
C ARG A 84 -9.59 11.32 9.31
N ALA A 85 -9.03 10.13 9.57
CA ALA A 85 -8.73 9.70 10.92
C ALA A 85 -7.70 10.63 11.58
N GLY A 86 -6.63 11.00 10.86
CA GLY A 86 -5.61 11.92 11.34
C GLY A 86 -6.16 13.30 11.69
N GLU A 87 -6.99 13.89 10.81
CA GLU A 87 -7.66 15.17 11.03
C GLU A 87 -8.60 15.11 12.23
N MET A 88 -9.45 14.08 12.32
CA MET A 88 -10.41 13.94 13.42
C MET A 88 -9.69 13.74 14.77
N LEU A 89 -8.65 12.91 14.81
CA LEU A 89 -7.85 12.71 16.01
C LEU A 89 -7.10 13.98 16.41
N ALA A 90 -6.58 14.76 15.45
CA ALA A 90 -5.94 16.04 15.73
C ALA A 90 -6.91 17.07 16.33
N LEU A 91 -8.20 16.99 15.98
CA LEU A 91 -9.28 17.77 16.58
C LEU A 91 -9.76 17.22 17.94
N GLY A 92 -9.19 16.12 18.44
CA GLY A 92 -9.57 15.50 19.71
C GLY A 92 -10.81 14.60 19.63
N ALA A 93 -11.26 14.22 18.43
CA ALA A 93 -12.37 13.27 18.29
C ALA A 93 -11.99 11.87 18.79
N PRO A 94 -12.96 11.08 19.30
CA PRO A 94 -12.68 9.73 19.75
C PRO A 94 -12.30 8.82 18.58
N ALA A 95 -11.42 7.85 18.83
CA ALA A 95 -10.97 6.88 17.83
C ALA A 95 -12.13 6.12 17.15
N SER A 96 -13.22 5.87 17.87
CA SER A 96 -14.43 5.24 17.32
C SER A 96 -15.07 6.03 16.17
N ALA A 97 -15.00 7.36 16.23
CA ALA A 97 -15.52 8.25 15.18
C ALA A 97 -14.47 8.54 14.10
N ALA A 98 -13.20 8.63 14.48
CA ALA A 98 -12.10 8.93 13.56
C ALA A 98 -11.85 7.79 12.54
N TRP A 99 -11.89 6.54 13.00
CA TRP A 99 -11.57 5.37 12.18
C TRP A 99 -12.81 4.76 11.55
N THR A 100 -13.18 5.29 10.38
CA THR A 100 -14.31 4.81 9.58
C THR A 100 -13.91 4.58 8.14
N ASP A 101 -14.42 3.51 7.54
CA ASP A 101 -14.35 3.27 6.10
C ASP A 101 -15.77 3.42 5.53
N THR A 102 -15.91 4.21 4.47
CA THR A 102 -17.17 4.41 3.74
C THR A 102 -17.16 3.68 2.38
N GLY A 103 -16.12 2.89 2.11
CA GLY A 103 -16.02 2.05 0.94
C GLY A 103 -17.08 0.95 0.91
N THR A 104 -17.19 0.32 -0.23
CA THR A 104 -18.12 -0.79 -0.50
C THR A 104 -17.41 -2.14 -0.44
N PRO A 105 -18.13 -3.24 -0.14
CA PRO A 105 -17.54 -4.59 -0.10
C PRO A 105 -16.86 -5.03 -1.41
N ASP A 106 -17.30 -4.48 -2.55
CA ASP A 106 -16.75 -4.79 -3.86
C ASP A 106 -15.42 -4.05 -4.12
N ASP A 107 -15.07 -3.07 -3.29
CA ASP A 107 -13.83 -2.32 -3.47
C ASP A 107 -12.61 -3.17 -3.12
N PRO A 108 -11.55 -3.15 -3.95
CA PRO A 108 -10.34 -3.91 -3.68
C PRO A 108 -9.72 -3.48 -2.37
N GLY A 109 -9.34 -4.45 -1.52
CA GLY A 109 -8.74 -4.18 -0.22
C GLY A 109 -9.74 -3.79 0.88
N TYR A 110 -11.05 -3.93 0.66
CA TYR A 110 -12.09 -3.58 1.64
C TYR A 110 -11.91 -4.31 2.98
N GLU A 111 -11.69 -5.63 2.96
CA GLU A 111 -11.49 -6.42 4.18
C GLU A 111 -10.29 -5.94 5.00
N GLN A 112 -9.20 -5.56 4.34
CA GLN A 112 -7.99 -5.05 4.96
C GLN A 112 -8.20 -3.65 5.53
N ARG A 113 -8.93 -2.76 4.84
CA ARG A 113 -9.32 -1.44 5.37
C ARG A 113 -10.28 -1.56 6.57
N GLN A 114 -11.22 -2.49 6.50
CA GLN A 114 -12.07 -2.82 7.63
C GLN A 114 -11.29 -3.38 8.82
N ALA A 115 -10.34 -4.28 8.57
CA ALA A 115 -9.47 -4.82 9.61
C ALA A 115 -8.63 -3.70 10.27
N LEU A 116 -8.10 -2.77 9.48
CA LEU A 116 -7.40 -1.58 9.99
C LEU A 116 -8.31 -0.73 10.88
N THR A 117 -9.50 -0.35 10.41
CA THR A 117 -10.41 0.51 11.20
C THR A 117 -10.86 -0.18 12.49
N ARG A 118 -11.17 -1.48 12.45
CA ARG A 118 -11.47 -2.27 13.65
C ARG A 118 -10.28 -2.30 14.61
N LEU A 119 -9.08 -2.60 14.10
CA LEU A 119 -7.85 -2.63 14.89
C LEU A 119 -7.56 -1.28 15.54
N ALA A 120 -7.72 -0.20 14.79
CA ALA A 120 -7.44 1.13 15.26
C ALA A 120 -8.40 1.55 16.38
N ARG A 121 -9.68 1.19 16.26
CA ARG A 121 -10.69 1.48 17.29
C ARG A 121 -10.45 0.73 18.60
N ARG A 122 -9.96 -0.52 18.55
CA ARG A 122 -9.64 -1.31 19.75
C ARG A 122 -8.33 -0.91 20.44
N SER A 123 -7.41 -0.28 19.70
CA SER A 123 -6.08 0.10 20.21
C SER A 123 -5.98 1.60 20.55
N ALA A 124 -7.12 2.31 20.64
CA ALA A 124 -7.22 3.77 20.72
C ALA A 124 -6.33 4.44 21.77
N ASP A 125 -6.01 3.73 22.86
CA ASP A 125 -5.26 4.29 23.99
C ASP A 125 -3.74 4.03 23.93
N SER A 126 -3.26 3.22 22.96
CA SER A 126 -1.83 2.88 22.87
C SER A 126 -1.33 2.73 21.43
N GLY A 127 -0.48 3.68 21.00
CA GLY A 127 0.19 3.64 19.71
C GLY A 127 1.14 2.44 19.54
N ALA A 128 1.74 1.94 20.61
CA ALA A 128 2.62 0.76 20.56
C ALA A 128 1.83 -0.52 20.24
N MET A 129 0.71 -0.76 20.94
CA MET A 129 -0.17 -1.90 20.65
C MET A 129 -0.78 -1.82 19.24
N MET A 130 -1.11 -0.60 18.82
CA MET A 130 -1.60 -0.35 17.47
C MET A 130 -0.52 -0.71 16.42
N ALA A 131 0.74 -0.35 16.66
CA ALA A 131 1.82 -0.59 15.71
C ALA A 131 2.08 -2.07 15.43
N ASP A 132 2.02 -2.92 16.45
CA ASP A 132 2.21 -4.37 16.31
C ASP A 132 1.05 -5.00 15.51
N GLY A 133 -0.19 -4.59 15.80
CA GLY A 133 -1.36 -5.03 15.03
C GLY A 133 -1.30 -4.60 13.57
N ILE A 134 -0.84 -3.37 13.30
CA ILE A 134 -0.69 -2.84 11.95
C ILE A 134 0.40 -3.59 11.19
N ALA A 135 1.52 -3.92 11.84
CA ALA A 135 2.57 -4.74 11.24
C ALA A 135 2.07 -6.14 10.87
N SER A 136 1.27 -6.76 11.74
CA SER A 136 0.61 -8.04 11.45
C SER A 136 -0.34 -7.93 10.24
N LEU A 137 -1.13 -6.85 10.16
CA LEU A 137 -2.02 -6.59 9.04
C LEU A 137 -1.24 -6.37 7.72
N ALA A 138 -0.08 -5.72 7.77
CA ALA A 138 0.80 -5.56 6.60
C ALA A 138 1.32 -6.91 6.08
N VAL A 139 1.68 -7.83 6.99
CA VAL A 139 2.04 -9.21 6.63
C VAL A 139 0.86 -9.93 5.99
N GLN A 140 -0.36 -9.76 6.51
CA GLN A 140 -1.55 -10.36 5.92
C GLN A 140 -1.81 -9.81 4.51
N CYS A 141 -1.70 -8.50 4.29
CA CYS A 141 -1.84 -7.91 2.96
C CYS A 141 -0.85 -8.50 1.94
N ARG A 142 0.41 -8.74 2.35
CA ARG A 142 1.41 -9.42 1.51
C ARG A 142 1.02 -10.86 1.19
N ARG A 143 0.49 -11.60 2.16
CA ARG A 143 0.01 -12.97 1.95
C ARG A 143 -1.17 -13.01 0.99
N ASP A 144 -2.17 -12.16 1.21
CA ASP A 144 -3.34 -12.06 0.33
C ASP A 144 -2.94 -11.71 -1.11
N ALA A 145 -1.95 -10.84 -1.28
CA ALA A 145 -1.39 -10.54 -2.59
C ALA A 145 -0.74 -11.78 -3.22
N LEU A 146 0.11 -12.50 -2.49
CA LEU A 146 0.73 -13.74 -2.98
C LEU A 146 -0.31 -14.80 -3.35
N ASP A 147 -1.34 -15.00 -2.53
CA ASP A 147 -2.40 -15.96 -2.80
C ASP A 147 -3.15 -15.62 -4.09
N SER A 148 -3.44 -14.34 -4.32
CA SER A 148 -4.05 -13.89 -5.57
C SER A 148 -3.14 -14.07 -6.80
N ALA A 149 -1.83 -13.91 -6.63
CA ALA A 149 -0.83 -14.18 -7.68
C ALA A 149 -0.76 -15.67 -8.04
N VAL A 150 -0.75 -16.53 -7.03
CA VAL A 150 -0.74 -17.99 -7.20
C VAL A 150 -2.01 -18.44 -7.90
N ALA A 151 -3.19 -17.99 -7.46
CA ALA A 151 -4.46 -18.32 -8.10
C ALA A 151 -4.51 -17.89 -9.57
N THR A 152 -3.88 -16.76 -9.91
CA THR A 152 -3.78 -16.27 -11.30
C THR A 152 -2.84 -17.15 -12.13
N ALA A 153 -1.70 -17.57 -11.56
CA ALA A 153 -0.75 -18.46 -12.20
C ALA A 153 -1.33 -19.86 -12.44
N GLU A 154 -2.07 -20.43 -11.49
CA GLU A 154 -2.73 -21.73 -11.62
C GLU A 154 -3.76 -21.74 -12.75
N ARG A 155 -4.62 -20.71 -12.82
CA ARG A 155 -5.61 -20.57 -13.92
C ARG A 155 -4.93 -20.45 -15.27
N ALA A 156 -3.83 -19.71 -15.36
CA ALA A 156 -3.05 -19.61 -16.58
C ALA A 156 -2.44 -20.97 -16.97
N GLY A 157 -1.90 -21.71 -16.00
CA GLY A 157 -1.36 -23.05 -16.22
C GLY A 157 -2.40 -24.03 -16.78
N VAL A 158 -3.63 -24.00 -16.25
CA VAL A 158 -4.75 -24.79 -16.78
C VAL A 158 -5.08 -24.41 -18.22
N LEU A 159 -5.19 -23.11 -18.52
CA LEU A 159 -5.49 -22.63 -19.87
C LEU A 159 -4.40 -22.98 -20.88
N ILE A 160 -3.13 -22.93 -20.47
CA ILE A 160 -1.97 -23.27 -21.32
C ILE A 160 -1.88 -24.78 -21.53
N GLY A 161 -2.11 -25.59 -20.48
CA GLY A 161 -1.96 -27.05 -20.53
C GLY A 161 -3.16 -27.81 -21.11
N ALA A 162 -4.37 -27.27 -21.00
CA ALA A 162 -5.61 -27.94 -21.41
C ALA A 162 -5.62 -28.46 -22.87
N PRO A 163 -5.13 -27.71 -23.89
CA PRO A 163 -5.11 -28.19 -25.27
C PRO A 163 -4.24 -29.45 -25.46
N LEU A 164 -3.11 -29.55 -24.75
CA LEU A 164 -2.22 -30.71 -24.82
C LEU A 164 -2.88 -31.94 -24.18
N GLY A 165 -3.52 -31.76 -23.02
CA GLY A 165 -4.27 -32.84 -22.36
C GLY A 165 -5.39 -33.42 -23.24
N LEU A 166 -6.11 -32.56 -23.97
CA LEU A 166 -7.13 -33.00 -24.93
C LEU A 166 -6.54 -33.81 -26.10
N CYS A 167 -5.37 -33.43 -26.61
CA CYS A 167 -4.70 -34.19 -27.67
C CYS A 167 -4.30 -35.61 -27.23
N PHE A 168 -3.75 -35.76 -26.02
CA PHE A 168 -3.37 -37.09 -25.50
C PHE A 168 -4.58 -37.96 -25.17
N TYR A 169 -5.66 -37.36 -24.65
CA TYR A 169 -6.89 -38.11 -24.34
C TYR A 169 -7.53 -38.74 -25.59
N ARG A 170 -7.49 -38.06 -26.76
CA ARG A 170 -8.06 -38.60 -28.00
C ARG A 170 -7.24 -39.75 -28.61
N HIS A 171 -5.93 -39.78 -28.41
CA HIS A 171 -5.08 -40.86 -28.93
C HIS A 171 -5.18 -42.14 -28.09
N SER A 172 -5.37 -42.05 -26.76
CA SER A 172 -5.50 -43.23 -25.90
C SER A 172 -6.85 -43.96 -26.01
N PHE A 173 -7.83 -43.38 -26.70
CA PHE A 173 -9.17 -43.95 -26.87
C PHE A 173 -9.51 -44.35 -28.33
N ALA A 174 -8.51 -44.36 -29.22
CA ALA A 174 -8.60 -44.84 -30.59
C ALA A 174 -7.75 -46.10 -30.75
#